data_AF-A0A6G6K7B4-F1
#
_entry.id   AF-A0A6G6K7B4-F1
#
_cell.length_a   1.000
_cell.length_b   1.000
_cell.length_c   1.000
_cell.angle_alpha   90.00
_cell.angle_beta   90.00
_cell.angle_gamma   90.00
#
_symmetry.space_group_name_H-M   'P 1'
#
loop_
_entity.id
_entity.type
_entity.pdbx_description
1 polymer ?
#
loop_
_entity_poly.entity_id
_entity_poly.type
_entity_poly.pdbx_seq_one_letter_code
_entity_poly.pdbx_strand_id
1 'polypeptide(L)'
;MKLLRTSVLFLAAAFQVVAQAPKAEAAEPKAALPTAKRIVFLGDSITHNGQYLEFLETILLTETSYRPEVIAVGLSSETVSGLSEPGHADGKFPRPDLHERLDRVLAKTKPNLVVACYGMNDGIYFPLKEERFQKYVEGMKKLREKAKAAGADIVHVTPPTFDPVPIKDRVLPAGLDAYPKPFEGYNRVLDRYSEWLISERKNGWNVIDIHGPMNDALRERRVVDPAFFFAKDGVHPNAEGHWVMTQQILKAWGVESKVTLDDLIKPEGNLNALYKLVSERQRVLKNAWLSECGHKRPGVAAGLPIDQAEAKAAEISKKIEEQLNQRSTGAASSAKSDKPAAGTPAAPATAPAVPAGTPALYPGKRSVWNGYDKYEFEVDGKTATVVAPKQAAPGKPWVWHGEFFGHKPDPDIALLGKGFHIVYLKVPDMLGSPPAVQSWNALYAHLTKEYGFAKKVALVGLSRGGLYCYNWAIANPTKVACIYGDAPVCDFKSWPGGKGKGKGDPKNWARVLELWGFKDEAEAIAYKNNPVDAIAPLAKNKVPLLHVYGDADDVVPPDENTLVLAENYRKLGGTIELIAKAGVGHHPHGLQDSTPIVNFIAKNAGK
;
A
#
# COMPACT_ATOMS: atom_id res chain seq x y z
N MET A 1 -66.34 49.53 13.11
CA MET A 1 -65.09 49.49 12.30
C MET A 1 -64.13 48.54 12.99
N LYS A 2 -64.10 47.26 12.59
CA LYS A 2 -63.19 46.68 11.58
C LYS A 2 -61.71 46.80 12.00
N LEU A 3 -61.10 45.68 12.41
CA LEU A 3 -60.00 45.07 11.67
C LEU A 3 -59.75 43.63 12.13
N LEU A 4 -59.93 42.73 11.17
CA LEU A 4 -59.77 41.28 11.22
C LEU A 4 -58.31 40.90 11.51
N ARG A 5 -58.10 39.89 12.37
CA ARG A 5 -56.90 39.07 12.37
C ARG A 5 -57.14 37.88 11.43
N THR A 6 -56.54 37.92 10.26
CA THR A 6 -56.57 36.83 9.28
C THR A 6 -55.64 35.72 9.77
N SER A 7 -56.20 34.58 10.15
CA SER A 7 -55.44 33.33 10.39
C SER A 7 -55.37 32.57 9.06
N VAL A 8 -54.17 32.38 8.53
CA VAL A 8 -53.94 31.56 7.33
C VAL A 8 -53.68 30.13 7.79
N LEU A 9 -54.64 29.24 7.49
CA LEU A 9 -54.51 27.79 7.61
C LEU A 9 -53.59 27.29 6.48
N PHE A 10 -52.42 26.74 6.80
CA PHE A 10 -51.62 25.97 5.85
C PHE A 10 -52.13 24.52 5.81
N LEU A 11 -52.66 24.13 4.66
CA LEU A 11 -53.03 22.76 4.34
C LEU A 11 -51.74 21.95 4.10
N ALA A 12 -51.37 21.07 5.03
CA ALA A 12 -50.28 20.11 4.82
C ALA A 12 -50.82 18.90 4.04
N ALA A 13 -50.49 18.81 2.75
CA ALA A 13 -50.74 17.63 1.95
C ALA A 13 -49.73 16.52 2.33
N ALA A 14 -50.22 15.45 2.96
CA ALA A 14 -49.43 14.27 3.26
C ALA A 14 -49.12 13.48 1.98
N PHE A 15 -47.88 13.54 1.51
CA PHE A 15 -47.37 12.58 0.52
C PHE A 15 -47.13 11.23 1.21
N GLN A 16 -48.00 10.25 0.96
CA GLN A 16 -47.72 8.86 1.28
C GLN A 16 -46.58 8.37 0.38
N VAL A 17 -45.40 8.18 0.97
CA VAL A 17 -44.30 7.44 0.35
C VAL A 17 -44.72 5.97 0.31
N VAL A 18 -45.15 5.49 -0.86
CA VAL A 18 -45.30 4.06 -1.10
C VAL A 18 -43.89 3.48 -1.15
N ALA A 19 -43.49 2.79 -0.07
CA ALA A 19 -42.28 1.99 -0.06
C ALA A 19 -42.41 0.89 -1.13
N GLN A 20 -41.66 1.02 -2.22
CA GLN A 20 -41.49 -0.09 -3.17
C GLN A 20 -40.77 -1.22 -2.43
N ALA A 21 -41.36 -2.42 -2.48
CA ALA A 21 -40.72 -3.64 -2.01
C ALA A 21 -39.38 -3.84 -2.75
N PRO A 22 -38.33 -4.36 -2.08
CA PRO A 22 -37.05 -4.62 -2.72
C PRO A 22 -37.24 -5.57 -3.89
N LYS A 23 -36.84 -5.12 -5.08
CA LYS A 23 -36.82 -5.94 -6.29
C LYS A 23 -35.79 -7.06 -6.04
N ALA A 24 -36.22 -8.31 -6.11
CA ALA A 24 -35.34 -9.47 -5.92
C ALA A 24 -34.12 -9.34 -6.83
N GLU A 25 -32.94 -9.23 -6.22
CA GLU A 25 -31.68 -9.14 -6.91
C GLU A 25 -31.40 -10.48 -7.62
N ALA A 26 -31.01 -10.43 -8.89
CA ALA A 26 -30.69 -11.64 -9.63
C ALA A 26 -29.48 -12.33 -8.97
N ALA A 27 -29.67 -13.58 -8.57
CA ALA A 27 -28.68 -14.36 -7.83
C ALA A 27 -27.30 -14.36 -8.50
N GLU A 28 -26.23 -14.37 -7.70
CA GLU A 28 -24.87 -14.56 -8.21
C GLU A 28 -24.81 -15.83 -9.07
N PRO A 29 -24.08 -15.80 -10.21
CA PRO A 29 -23.88 -17.00 -11.01
C PRO A 29 -23.29 -18.12 -10.15
N LYS A 30 -23.70 -19.36 -10.43
CA LYS A 30 -23.24 -20.52 -9.65
C LYS A 30 -21.72 -20.59 -9.67
N ALA A 31 -21.12 -20.58 -8.47
CA ALA A 31 -19.67 -20.64 -8.31
C ALA A 31 -19.11 -21.90 -8.98
N ALA A 32 -18.25 -21.72 -9.98
CA ALA A 32 -17.66 -22.80 -10.75
C ALA A 32 -16.34 -22.39 -11.38
N LEU A 33 -15.33 -23.26 -11.24
CA LEU A 33 -14.03 -23.03 -11.84
C LEU A 33 -14.17 -23.05 -13.37
N PRO A 34 -13.62 -22.07 -14.09
CA PRO A 34 -13.68 -22.09 -15.55
C PRO A 34 -12.93 -23.29 -16.13
N THR A 35 -13.33 -23.72 -17.32
CA THR A 35 -12.61 -24.76 -18.10
C THR A 35 -11.75 -24.17 -19.21
N ALA A 36 -11.76 -22.84 -19.35
CA ALA A 36 -11.04 -22.09 -20.37
C ALA A 36 -9.53 -22.39 -20.30
N LYS A 37 -8.89 -22.68 -21.43
CA LYS A 37 -7.42 -22.87 -21.45
C LYS A 37 -6.69 -21.54 -21.51
N ARG A 38 -7.30 -20.53 -22.14
CA ARG A 38 -6.76 -19.18 -22.26
C ARG A 38 -7.76 -18.15 -21.80
N ILE A 39 -7.38 -17.37 -20.80
CA ILE A 39 -8.18 -16.31 -20.18
C ILE A 39 -7.52 -14.97 -20.45
N VAL A 40 -8.22 -14.06 -21.12
CA VAL A 40 -7.74 -12.70 -21.38
C VAL A 40 -8.45 -11.72 -20.45
N PHE A 41 -7.67 -11.03 -19.63
CA PHE A 41 -8.15 -9.96 -18.76
C PHE A 41 -8.01 -8.62 -19.46
N LEU A 42 -9.16 -7.98 -19.74
CA LEU A 42 -9.26 -6.64 -20.32
C LEU A 42 -9.63 -5.63 -19.24
N GLY A 43 -9.02 -4.46 -19.29
CA GLY A 43 -9.32 -3.36 -18.39
C GLY A 43 -8.42 -2.17 -18.62
N ASP A 44 -8.48 -1.21 -17.71
CA ASP A 44 -7.74 0.03 -17.79
C ASP A 44 -6.38 -0.02 -17.04
N SER A 45 -5.99 1.09 -16.39
CA SER A 45 -4.77 1.18 -15.59
C SER A 45 -4.72 0.20 -14.42
N ILE A 46 -5.87 -0.19 -13.86
CA ILE A 46 -5.91 -1.11 -12.71
C ILE A 46 -5.58 -2.54 -13.16
N THR A 47 -6.10 -2.95 -14.32
CA THR A 47 -5.70 -4.21 -14.98
C THR A 47 -4.29 -4.13 -15.56
N HIS A 48 -3.86 -2.96 -16.02
CA HIS A 48 -2.47 -2.75 -16.43
C HIS A 48 -1.49 -2.87 -15.26
N ASN A 49 -1.84 -2.44 -14.05
CA ASN A 49 -1.07 -2.76 -12.85
C ASN A 49 -1.03 -4.28 -12.65
N GLY A 50 -2.21 -4.90 -12.56
CA GLY A 50 -2.38 -6.35 -12.68
C GLY A 50 -2.12 -7.15 -11.40
N GLN A 51 -1.85 -6.51 -10.24
CA GLN A 51 -1.50 -7.24 -9.02
C GLN A 51 -2.57 -8.25 -8.56
N TYR A 52 -3.85 -7.98 -8.78
CA TYR A 52 -4.93 -8.94 -8.47
C TYR A 52 -4.86 -10.21 -9.34
N LEU A 53 -4.30 -10.12 -10.56
CA LEU A 53 -4.08 -11.27 -11.45
C LEU A 53 -2.87 -12.09 -10.98
N GLU A 54 -1.82 -11.42 -10.51
CA GLU A 54 -0.66 -12.08 -9.92
C GLU A 54 -1.07 -12.90 -8.68
N PHE A 55 -1.93 -12.36 -7.81
CA PHE A 55 -2.50 -13.09 -6.67
C PHE A 55 -3.40 -14.24 -7.11
N LEU A 56 -4.30 -14.00 -8.06
CA LEU A 56 -5.23 -15.00 -8.59
C LEU A 56 -4.46 -16.20 -9.15
N GLU A 57 -3.48 -15.95 -10.02
CA GLU A 57 -2.70 -17.02 -10.64
C GLU A 57 -1.87 -17.78 -9.61
N THR A 58 -1.27 -17.09 -8.63
CA THR A 58 -0.53 -17.76 -7.55
C THR A 58 -1.43 -18.73 -6.78
N ILE A 59 -2.66 -18.32 -6.46
CA ILE A 59 -3.61 -19.16 -5.72
C ILE A 59 -4.12 -20.32 -6.58
N LEU A 60 -4.38 -20.10 -7.87
CA LEU A 60 -4.78 -21.21 -8.77
C LEU A 60 -3.68 -22.26 -8.89
N LEU A 61 -2.42 -21.84 -8.92
CA LEU A 61 -1.26 -22.74 -8.96
C LEU A 61 -1.16 -23.59 -7.69
N THR A 62 -1.50 -23.05 -6.52
CA THR A 62 -1.33 -23.77 -5.25
C THR A 62 -2.55 -24.54 -4.78
N GLU A 63 -3.76 -24.04 -5.03
CA GLU A 63 -5.00 -24.59 -4.46
C GLU A 63 -5.80 -25.44 -5.46
N THR A 64 -5.41 -25.46 -6.74
CA THR A 64 -6.16 -26.17 -7.79
C THR A 64 -5.24 -26.92 -8.75
N SER A 65 -5.80 -27.84 -9.53
CA SER A 65 -5.12 -28.45 -10.70
C SER A 65 -5.32 -27.65 -11.99
N TYR A 66 -6.05 -26.54 -11.94
CA TYR A 66 -6.35 -25.73 -13.12
C TYR A 66 -5.16 -24.86 -13.49
N ARG A 67 -4.76 -24.91 -14.77
CA ARG A 67 -3.56 -24.26 -15.31
C ARG A 67 -3.91 -23.47 -16.59
N PRO A 68 -4.74 -22.43 -16.49
CA PRO A 68 -5.02 -21.58 -17.64
C PRO A 68 -3.80 -20.72 -17.99
N GLU A 69 -3.69 -20.37 -19.26
CA GLU A 69 -2.88 -19.23 -19.68
C GLU A 69 -3.62 -17.94 -19.35
N VAL A 70 -3.11 -17.19 -18.37
CA VAL A 70 -3.67 -15.90 -17.94
C VAL A 70 -2.94 -14.77 -18.66
N ILE A 71 -3.66 -14.08 -19.54
CA ILE A 71 -3.12 -13.00 -20.37
C ILE A 71 -3.73 -11.67 -19.91
N ALA A 72 -2.90 -10.81 -19.30
CA ALA A 72 -3.30 -9.45 -18.91
C ALA A 72 -3.09 -8.47 -20.08
N VAL A 73 -4.17 -7.80 -20.52
CA VAL A 73 -4.15 -6.87 -21.66
C VAL A 73 -4.78 -5.53 -21.27
N GLY A 74 -4.41 -5.02 -20.10
CA GLY A 74 -4.86 -3.71 -19.60
C GLY A 74 -4.09 -2.54 -20.19
N LEU A 75 -4.78 -1.41 -20.41
CA LEU A 75 -4.18 -0.18 -20.94
C LEU A 75 -4.59 1.05 -20.10
N SER A 76 -3.60 1.80 -19.60
CA SER A 76 -3.87 2.95 -18.74
C SER A 76 -4.74 4.02 -19.42
N SER A 77 -5.68 4.59 -18.64
CA SER A 77 -6.68 5.58 -19.08
C SER A 77 -7.76 5.08 -20.06
N GLU A 78 -7.73 3.80 -20.44
CA GLU A 78 -8.65 3.24 -21.45
C GLU A 78 -10.12 3.22 -20.97
N THR A 79 -11.03 3.42 -21.92
CA THR A 79 -12.48 3.34 -21.75
C THR A 79 -13.07 2.29 -22.69
N VAL A 80 -14.31 1.88 -22.42
CA VAL A 80 -15.20 1.27 -23.43
C VAL A 80 -16.26 2.26 -23.92
N SER A 81 -16.49 3.36 -23.19
CA SER A 81 -17.43 4.41 -23.59
C SER A 81 -16.96 5.22 -24.81
N GLY A 82 -15.66 5.21 -25.11
CA GLY A 82 -15.03 6.03 -26.14
C GLY A 82 -15.00 7.53 -25.79
N LEU A 83 -15.35 7.89 -24.56
CA LEU A 83 -15.38 9.28 -24.10
C LEU A 83 -13.98 9.75 -23.70
N SER A 84 -13.71 11.03 -23.92
CA SER A 84 -12.54 11.73 -23.40
C SER A 84 -12.92 13.16 -23.03
N GLU A 85 -12.53 13.61 -21.85
CA GLU A 85 -12.64 15.00 -21.44
C GLU A 85 -11.66 15.89 -22.21
N PRO A 86 -12.00 17.17 -22.44
CA PRO A 86 -11.05 18.16 -22.95
C PRO A 86 -9.81 18.27 -22.05
N GLY A 87 -8.62 18.28 -22.66
CA GLY A 87 -7.36 18.45 -21.92
C GLY A 87 -6.85 17.20 -21.21
N HIS A 88 -7.40 16.01 -21.49
CA HIS A 88 -6.88 14.75 -20.93
C HIS A 88 -5.36 14.65 -21.09
N ALA A 89 -4.67 14.22 -20.02
CA ALA A 89 -3.21 14.11 -19.95
C ALA A 89 -2.47 15.40 -20.39
N ASP A 90 -2.93 16.56 -19.90
CA ASP A 90 -2.43 17.88 -20.28
C ASP A 90 -2.54 18.17 -21.79
N GLY A 91 -3.58 17.60 -22.43
CA GLY A 91 -3.82 17.72 -23.86
C GLY A 91 -2.93 16.83 -24.75
N LYS A 92 -2.10 15.94 -24.16
CA LYS A 92 -1.17 15.10 -24.93
C LYS A 92 -1.88 14.06 -25.80
N PHE A 93 -3.00 13.51 -25.33
CA PHE A 93 -3.80 12.53 -26.07
C PHE A 93 -5.20 12.39 -25.46
N PRO A 94 -6.23 12.04 -26.25
CA PRO A 94 -7.54 11.65 -25.70
C PRO A 94 -7.45 10.29 -25.01
N ARG A 95 -8.39 9.99 -24.11
CA ARG A 95 -8.48 8.65 -23.51
C ARG A 95 -8.52 7.57 -24.60
N PRO A 96 -7.73 6.48 -24.45
CA PRO A 96 -7.86 5.33 -25.34
C PRO A 96 -9.25 4.70 -25.26
N ASP A 97 -9.72 4.14 -26.37
CA ASP A 97 -10.93 3.33 -26.47
C ASP A 97 -10.52 1.89 -26.77
N LEU A 98 -10.96 0.94 -25.93
CA LEU A 98 -10.73 -0.49 -26.15
C LEU A 98 -11.17 -0.91 -27.56
N HIS A 99 -12.28 -0.37 -28.06
CA HIS A 99 -12.82 -0.77 -29.36
C HIS A 99 -11.92 -0.41 -30.54
N GLU A 100 -10.91 0.45 -30.34
CA GLU A 100 -9.84 0.70 -31.31
C GLU A 100 -8.96 -0.53 -31.54
N ARG A 101 -8.72 -1.32 -30.49
CA ARG A 101 -7.77 -2.45 -30.52
C ARG A 101 -8.40 -3.82 -30.29
N LEU A 102 -9.66 -3.88 -29.88
CA LEU A 102 -10.33 -5.10 -29.45
C LEU A 102 -10.24 -6.25 -30.47
N ASP A 103 -10.46 -5.97 -31.75
CA ASP A 103 -10.40 -7.02 -32.79
C ASP A 103 -9.00 -7.62 -32.91
N ARG A 104 -7.96 -6.78 -32.80
CA ARG A 104 -6.57 -7.25 -32.81
C ARG A 104 -6.26 -8.06 -31.56
N VAL A 105 -6.72 -7.59 -30.40
CA VAL A 105 -6.55 -8.33 -29.13
C VAL A 105 -7.18 -9.72 -29.25
N LEU A 106 -8.44 -9.81 -29.66
CA LEU A 106 -9.16 -11.08 -29.80
C LEU A 106 -8.50 -12.01 -30.84
N ALA A 107 -8.11 -11.46 -32.00
CA ALA A 107 -7.49 -12.25 -33.07
C ALA A 107 -6.11 -12.80 -32.70
N LYS A 108 -5.29 -12.02 -31.98
CA LYS A 108 -3.93 -12.41 -31.58
C LYS A 108 -3.92 -13.31 -30.36
N THR A 109 -4.71 -12.97 -29.34
CA THR A 109 -4.75 -13.75 -28.10
C THR A 109 -5.63 -14.99 -28.23
N LYS A 110 -6.68 -15.00 -29.06
CA LYS A 110 -7.59 -16.16 -29.23
C LYS A 110 -8.11 -16.71 -27.88
N PRO A 111 -8.77 -15.89 -27.05
CA PRO A 111 -9.23 -16.33 -25.73
C PRO A 111 -10.30 -17.42 -25.84
N ASN A 112 -10.35 -18.32 -24.85
CA ASN A 112 -11.57 -19.09 -24.58
C ASN A 112 -12.51 -18.30 -23.67
N LEU A 113 -11.94 -17.47 -22.78
CA LEU A 113 -12.67 -16.63 -21.85
C LEU A 113 -12.07 -15.23 -21.84
N VAL A 114 -12.93 -14.22 -21.91
CA VAL A 114 -12.61 -12.82 -21.64
C VAL A 114 -13.14 -12.45 -20.26
N VAL A 115 -12.32 -11.81 -19.44
CA VAL A 115 -12.73 -11.19 -18.18
C VAL A 115 -12.54 -9.67 -18.32
N ALA A 116 -13.63 -8.91 -18.27
CA ALA A 116 -13.62 -7.48 -18.59
C ALA A 116 -13.96 -6.61 -17.38
N CYS A 117 -13.03 -5.73 -16.98
CA CYS A 117 -13.17 -4.81 -15.86
C CYS A 117 -13.00 -3.35 -16.33
N TYR A 118 -14.11 -2.65 -16.57
CA TYR A 118 -14.15 -1.26 -17.04
C TYR A 118 -15.21 -0.45 -16.29
N GLY A 119 -15.03 0.87 -16.24
CA GLY A 119 -15.97 1.83 -15.65
C GLY A 119 -15.28 3.05 -15.03
N MET A 120 -14.07 2.88 -14.47
CA MET A 120 -13.37 3.96 -13.75
C MET A 120 -13.13 5.19 -14.62
N ASN A 121 -12.69 4.99 -15.87
CA ASN A 121 -12.39 6.09 -16.80
C ASN A 121 -13.59 6.50 -17.68
N ASP A 122 -14.61 5.64 -17.77
CA ASP A 122 -15.70 5.73 -18.74
C ASP A 122 -16.65 6.91 -18.52
N GLY A 123 -16.81 7.34 -17.26
CA GLY A 123 -17.55 8.55 -16.90
C GLY A 123 -16.73 9.83 -17.02
N ILE A 124 -15.47 9.75 -17.48
CA ILE A 124 -14.50 10.85 -17.63
C ILE A 124 -14.38 11.74 -16.38
N TYR A 125 -14.65 11.15 -15.21
CA TYR A 125 -14.66 11.81 -13.90
C TYR A 125 -15.72 12.91 -13.68
N PHE A 126 -16.72 13.03 -14.56
CA PHE A 126 -17.87 13.91 -14.39
C PHE A 126 -18.95 13.28 -13.49
N PRO A 127 -19.88 14.06 -12.92
CA PRO A 127 -21.10 13.53 -12.32
C PRO A 127 -21.90 12.67 -13.29
N LEU A 128 -22.75 11.79 -12.74
CA LEU A 128 -23.60 10.92 -13.53
C LEU A 128 -24.48 11.75 -14.48
N LYS A 129 -24.49 11.38 -15.76
CA LYS A 129 -25.44 11.88 -16.75
C LYS A 129 -25.82 10.73 -17.67
N GLU A 130 -27.09 10.64 -18.00
CA GLU A 130 -27.65 9.51 -18.75
C GLU A 130 -26.91 9.28 -20.08
N GLU A 131 -26.60 10.34 -20.81
CA GLU A 131 -25.86 10.26 -22.08
C GLU A 131 -24.48 9.59 -21.94
N ARG A 132 -23.74 9.89 -20.86
CA ARG A 132 -22.42 9.28 -20.59
C ARG A 132 -22.58 7.84 -20.12
N PHE A 133 -23.58 7.58 -19.29
CA PHE A 133 -23.90 6.23 -18.84
C PHE A 133 -24.28 5.32 -20.01
N GLN A 134 -25.09 5.80 -20.97
CA GLN A 134 -25.44 5.03 -22.16
C GLN A 134 -24.23 4.70 -23.04
N LYS A 135 -23.24 5.59 -23.14
CA LYS A 135 -21.98 5.29 -23.83
C LYS A 135 -21.22 4.12 -23.19
N TYR A 136 -21.17 4.08 -21.86
CA TYR A 136 -20.61 2.94 -21.13
C TYR A 136 -21.39 1.65 -21.39
N VAL A 137 -22.72 1.69 -21.33
CA VAL A 137 -23.62 0.56 -21.63
C VAL A 137 -23.39 0.01 -23.04
N GLU A 138 -23.37 0.89 -24.04
CA GLU A 138 -23.10 0.56 -25.44
C GLU A 138 -21.72 -0.10 -25.61
N GLY A 139 -20.69 0.46 -24.97
CA GLY A 139 -19.33 -0.06 -25.00
C GLY A 139 -19.22 -1.48 -24.42
N MET A 140 -19.81 -1.70 -23.24
CA MET A 140 -19.82 -3.02 -22.60
C MET A 140 -20.58 -4.07 -23.41
N LYS A 141 -21.71 -3.69 -24.03
CA LYS A 141 -22.46 -4.57 -24.95
C LYS A 141 -21.63 -4.92 -26.19
N LYS A 142 -21.02 -3.92 -26.83
CA LYS A 142 -20.17 -4.12 -28.00
C LYS A 142 -18.96 -5.00 -27.71
N LEU A 143 -18.36 -4.86 -26.52
CA LEU A 143 -17.27 -5.73 -26.06
C LEU A 143 -17.75 -7.18 -25.95
N ARG A 144 -18.88 -7.40 -25.28
CA ARG A 144 -19.50 -8.73 -25.13
C ARG A 144 -19.82 -9.38 -26.46
N GLU A 145 -20.42 -8.64 -27.39
CA GLU A 145 -20.75 -9.11 -28.74
C GLU A 145 -19.50 -9.54 -29.50
N LYS A 146 -18.44 -8.71 -29.50
CA LYS A 146 -17.18 -9.02 -30.17
C LYS A 146 -16.45 -10.22 -29.57
N ALA A 147 -16.41 -10.33 -28.23
CA ALA A 147 -15.82 -11.49 -27.57
C ALA A 147 -16.55 -12.79 -27.97
N LYS A 148 -17.89 -12.78 -27.94
CA LYS A 148 -18.70 -13.93 -28.38
C LYS A 148 -18.54 -14.26 -29.86
N ALA A 149 -18.49 -13.24 -30.73
CA ALA A 149 -18.26 -13.42 -32.16
C ALA A 149 -16.86 -14.01 -32.45
N ALA A 150 -15.87 -13.74 -31.59
CA ALA A 150 -14.56 -14.37 -31.63
C ALA A 150 -14.52 -15.79 -31.02
N GLY A 151 -15.66 -16.33 -30.59
CA GLY A 151 -15.78 -17.66 -29.99
C GLY A 151 -15.36 -17.75 -28.52
N ALA A 152 -15.22 -16.61 -27.84
CA ALA A 152 -14.88 -16.57 -26.42
C ALA A 152 -16.12 -16.35 -25.54
N ASP A 153 -16.19 -17.07 -24.43
CA ASP A 153 -17.08 -16.70 -23.33
C ASP A 153 -16.63 -15.36 -22.73
N ILE A 154 -17.54 -14.67 -22.04
CA ILE A 154 -17.20 -13.41 -21.38
C ILE A 154 -17.89 -13.22 -20.03
N VAL A 155 -17.05 -12.88 -19.05
CA VAL A 155 -17.39 -12.47 -17.69
C VAL A 155 -17.11 -10.98 -17.56
N HIS A 156 -18.08 -10.24 -17.04
CA HIS A 156 -17.87 -8.84 -16.67
C HIS A 156 -17.55 -8.74 -15.18
N VAL A 157 -16.63 -7.85 -14.84
CA VAL A 157 -16.27 -7.50 -13.47
C VAL A 157 -16.67 -6.04 -13.28
N THR A 158 -17.38 -5.72 -12.19
CA THR A 158 -17.76 -4.33 -11.89
C THR A 158 -16.50 -3.46 -11.69
N PRO A 159 -16.55 -2.14 -11.94
CA PRO A 159 -15.38 -1.29 -11.70
C PRO A 159 -14.98 -1.25 -10.21
N PRO A 160 -13.69 -1.17 -9.87
CA PRO A 160 -13.25 -0.94 -8.49
C PRO A 160 -13.78 0.38 -7.90
N THR A 161 -13.76 0.50 -6.59
CA THR A 161 -14.16 1.72 -5.86
C THR A 161 -13.28 2.93 -6.22
N PHE A 162 -13.91 4.08 -6.49
CA PHE A 162 -13.28 5.39 -6.46
C PHE A 162 -13.38 5.99 -5.06
N ASP A 163 -12.28 6.51 -4.54
CA ASP A 163 -12.20 6.97 -3.17
C ASP A 163 -11.79 8.46 -3.07
N PRO A 164 -12.74 9.38 -2.83
CA PRO A 164 -12.44 10.81 -2.77
C PRO A 164 -11.72 11.22 -1.47
N VAL A 165 -11.82 10.43 -0.40
CA VAL A 165 -11.34 10.81 0.94
C VAL A 165 -9.83 11.12 0.99
N PRO A 166 -8.92 10.26 0.48
CA PRO A 166 -7.49 10.55 0.50
C PRO A 166 -7.08 11.70 -0.43
N ILE A 167 -8.00 12.16 -1.29
CA ILE A 167 -7.78 13.21 -2.28
C ILE A 167 -8.81 14.35 -2.17
N LYS A 168 -9.38 14.58 -0.98
CA LYS A 168 -10.47 15.55 -0.77
C LYS A 168 -10.18 16.96 -1.30
N ASP A 169 -8.91 17.39 -1.26
CA ASP A 169 -8.48 18.72 -1.75
C ASP A 169 -8.19 18.73 -3.27
N ARG A 170 -8.38 17.59 -3.94
CA ARG A 170 -8.13 17.35 -5.37
C ARG A 170 -9.35 16.77 -6.09
N VAL A 171 -10.53 16.87 -5.49
CA VAL A 171 -11.81 16.59 -6.15
C VAL A 171 -12.61 17.89 -6.33
N LEU A 172 -13.62 17.84 -7.18
CA LEU A 172 -14.47 18.98 -7.54
C LEU A 172 -15.94 18.72 -7.15
N PRO A 173 -16.69 19.75 -6.75
CA PRO A 173 -18.12 19.63 -6.49
C PRO A 173 -18.90 19.38 -7.78
N ALA A 174 -20.18 19.01 -7.65
CA ALA A 174 -21.11 18.92 -8.78
C ALA A 174 -21.39 20.31 -9.41
N GLY A 175 -21.94 20.31 -10.64
CA GLY A 175 -22.46 21.52 -11.29
C GLY A 175 -21.45 22.34 -12.09
N LEU A 176 -20.21 21.86 -12.26
CA LEU A 176 -19.21 22.49 -13.13
C LEU A 176 -19.36 22.09 -14.60
N ASP A 177 -18.91 22.96 -15.51
CA ASP A 177 -18.87 22.70 -16.95
C ASP A 177 -17.72 21.75 -17.34
N ALA A 178 -16.65 21.70 -16.54
CA ALA A 178 -15.47 20.88 -16.78
C ALA A 178 -14.95 20.22 -15.49
N TYR A 179 -14.42 19.00 -15.63
CA TYR A 179 -13.83 18.22 -14.52
C TYR A 179 -12.38 17.82 -14.86
N PRO A 180 -11.41 18.77 -14.83
CA PRO A 180 -9.99 18.45 -14.96
C PRO A 180 -9.45 17.65 -13.76
N LYS A 181 -10.24 17.58 -12.69
CA LYS A 181 -10.05 16.74 -11.51
C LYS A 181 -11.36 15.99 -11.24
N PRO A 182 -11.32 14.85 -10.54
CA PRO A 182 -12.53 14.07 -10.39
C PRO A 182 -13.64 14.73 -9.60
N PHE A 183 -14.88 14.46 -9.99
CA PHE A 183 -16.04 14.76 -9.16
C PHE A 183 -15.92 14.10 -7.79
N GLU A 184 -16.17 14.84 -6.71
CA GLU A 184 -16.08 14.34 -5.33
C GLU A 184 -17.03 13.14 -5.08
N GLY A 185 -18.18 13.12 -5.77
CA GLY A 185 -19.15 12.04 -5.68
C GLY A 185 -18.99 10.98 -6.77
N TYR A 186 -17.82 10.89 -7.43
CA TYR A 186 -17.66 10.04 -8.61
C TYR A 186 -17.89 8.55 -8.33
N ASN A 187 -17.70 8.08 -7.09
CA ASN A 187 -18.06 6.70 -6.74
C ASN A 187 -19.55 6.41 -6.98
N ARG A 188 -20.44 7.41 -6.88
CA ARG A 188 -21.88 7.24 -7.22
C ARG A 188 -22.13 6.98 -8.70
N VAL A 189 -21.21 7.41 -9.57
CA VAL A 189 -21.24 7.04 -11.00
C VAL A 189 -20.89 5.56 -11.14
N LEU A 190 -19.87 5.11 -10.41
CA LEU A 190 -19.44 3.71 -10.42
C LEU A 190 -20.44 2.78 -9.73
N ASP A 191 -21.15 3.25 -8.70
CA ASP A 191 -22.30 2.56 -8.10
C ASP A 191 -23.34 2.28 -9.19
N ARG A 192 -23.76 3.32 -9.93
CA ARG A 192 -24.75 3.19 -11.01
C ARG A 192 -24.30 2.26 -12.15
N TYR A 193 -23.00 2.26 -12.48
CA TYR A 193 -22.43 1.40 -13.53
C TYR A 193 -22.42 -0.06 -13.07
N SER A 194 -22.05 -0.29 -11.80
CA SER A 194 -22.03 -1.61 -11.16
C SER A 194 -23.43 -2.18 -11.02
N GLU A 195 -24.40 -1.39 -10.54
CA GLU A 195 -25.82 -1.74 -10.46
C GLU A 195 -26.37 -2.21 -11.81
N TRP A 196 -26.03 -1.50 -12.89
CA TRP A 196 -26.46 -1.90 -14.23
C TRP A 196 -25.85 -3.24 -14.64
N LEU A 197 -24.53 -3.40 -14.51
CA LEU A 197 -23.86 -4.67 -14.83
C LEU A 197 -24.47 -5.83 -14.05
N ILE A 198 -24.63 -5.69 -12.73
CA ILE A 198 -25.25 -6.70 -11.88
C ILE A 198 -26.67 -7.00 -12.36
N SER A 199 -27.45 -5.98 -12.75
CA SER A 199 -28.79 -6.17 -13.27
C SER A 199 -28.84 -6.99 -14.57
N GLU A 200 -27.76 -7.02 -15.36
CA GLU A 200 -27.69 -7.83 -16.59
C GLU A 200 -27.54 -9.34 -16.32
N ARG A 201 -27.32 -9.77 -15.05
CA ARG A 201 -27.43 -11.19 -14.67
C ARG A 201 -28.79 -11.77 -15.06
N LYS A 202 -29.87 -10.99 -14.98
CA LYS A 202 -31.22 -11.39 -15.44
C LYS A 202 -31.30 -11.67 -16.94
N ASN A 203 -30.37 -11.10 -17.71
CA ASN A 203 -30.23 -11.30 -19.16
C ASN A 203 -29.17 -12.39 -19.48
N GLY A 204 -28.79 -13.20 -18.49
CA GLY A 204 -27.81 -14.28 -18.66
C GLY A 204 -26.36 -13.81 -18.79
N TRP A 205 -26.04 -12.60 -18.31
CA TRP A 205 -24.65 -12.15 -18.24
C TRP A 205 -23.97 -12.75 -17.01
N ASN A 206 -22.74 -13.24 -17.17
CA ASN A 206 -21.91 -13.61 -16.04
C ASN A 206 -21.20 -12.35 -15.54
N VAL A 207 -21.51 -11.95 -14.31
CA VAL A 207 -21.03 -10.69 -13.71
C VAL A 207 -20.54 -10.96 -12.30
N ILE A 208 -19.27 -10.64 -12.06
CA ILE A 208 -18.61 -10.69 -10.75
C ILE A 208 -18.63 -9.28 -10.17
N ASP A 209 -19.18 -9.11 -8.97
CA ASP A 209 -19.15 -7.82 -8.29
C ASP A 209 -17.90 -7.71 -7.40
N ILE A 210 -17.05 -6.73 -7.70
CA ILE A 210 -15.96 -6.29 -6.81
C ILE A 210 -16.27 -4.94 -6.18
N HIS A 211 -17.21 -4.17 -6.72
CA HIS A 211 -17.46 -2.78 -6.36
C HIS A 211 -18.13 -2.70 -4.99
N GLY A 212 -19.23 -3.46 -4.82
CA GLY A 212 -19.91 -3.59 -3.53
C GLY A 212 -18.98 -4.06 -2.42
N PRO A 213 -18.30 -5.21 -2.57
CA PRO A 213 -17.36 -5.71 -1.59
C PRO A 213 -16.20 -4.76 -1.26
N MET A 214 -15.68 -4.02 -2.25
CA MET A 214 -14.65 -3.00 -2.00
C MET A 214 -15.21 -1.79 -1.23
N ASN A 215 -16.41 -1.30 -1.58
CA ASN A 215 -17.09 -0.22 -0.85
C ASN A 215 -17.38 -0.63 0.60
N ASP A 216 -17.85 -1.86 0.80
CA ASP A 216 -18.16 -2.42 2.12
C ASP A 216 -16.89 -2.56 2.96
N ALA A 217 -15.83 -3.16 2.41
CA ALA A 217 -14.55 -3.28 3.10
C ALA A 217 -13.97 -1.89 3.44
N LEU A 218 -14.07 -0.92 2.54
CA LEU A 218 -13.60 0.44 2.78
C LEU A 218 -14.40 1.11 3.91
N ARG A 219 -15.73 0.96 3.92
CA ARG A 219 -16.62 1.47 4.97
C ARG A 219 -16.31 0.82 6.32
N GLU A 220 -16.18 -0.49 6.37
CA GLU A 220 -15.86 -1.25 7.58
C GLU A 220 -14.50 -0.85 8.17
N ARG A 221 -13.47 -0.76 7.33
CA ARG A 221 -12.14 -0.30 7.76
C ARG A 221 -12.17 1.14 8.27
N ARG A 222 -13.00 2.00 7.67
CA ARG A 222 -13.17 3.40 8.07
C ARG A 222 -13.90 3.62 9.37
N VAL A 223 -14.66 2.63 9.86
CA VAL A 223 -15.18 2.65 11.24
C VAL A 223 -14.01 2.72 12.24
N VAL A 224 -12.91 2.02 11.95
CA VAL A 224 -11.72 1.96 12.81
C VAL A 224 -10.72 3.06 12.47
N ASP A 225 -10.42 3.23 11.19
CA ASP A 225 -9.50 4.25 10.69
C ASP A 225 -10.17 5.11 9.61
N PRO A 226 -10.76 6.27 9.98
CA PRO A 226 -11.42 7.15 9.02
C PRO A 226 -10.53 7.63 7.86
N ALA A 227 -9.20 7.57 8.01
CA ALA A 227 -8.25 7.92 6.97
C ALA A 227 -7.82 6.71 6.11
N PHE A 228 -8.29 5.50 6.41
CA PHE A 228 -7.98 4.30 5.64
C PHE A 228 -8.39 4.47 4.17
N PHE A 229 -7.56 3.95 3.28
CA PHE A 229 -7.79 3.96 1.84
C PHE A 229 -7.26 2.67 1.22
N PHE A 230 -7.93 2.20 0.16
CA PHE A 230 -7.32 1.26 -0.77
C PHE A 230 -6.52 2.01 -1.85
N ALA A 231 -6.93 3.22 -2.24
CA ALA A 231 -6.29 3.98 -3.30
C ALA A 231 -5.85 5.36 -2.82
N LYS A 232 -4.54 5.59 -2.67
CA LYS A 232 -4.01 6.88 -2.18
C LYS A 232 -4.33 8.06 -3.11
N ASP A 233 -4.44 7.79 -4.40
CA ASP A 233 -4.83 8.75 -5.43
C ASP A 233 -6.33 8.71 -5.76
N GLY A 234 -7.10 7.94 -4.99
CA GLY A 234 -8.54 7.73 -5.18
C GLY A 234 -8.91 6.76 -6.30
N VAL A 235 -7.95 6.28 -7.09
CA VAL A 235 -8.22 5.47 -8.30
C VAL A 235 -7.53 4.11 -8.26
N HIS A 236 -6.23 4.06 -7.96
CA HIS A 236 -5.43 2.84 -8.09
C HIS A 236 -5.31 2.09 -6.75
N PRO A 237 -5.91 0.89 -6.62
CA PRO A 237 -5.85 0.12 -5.39
C PRO A 237 -4.42 -0.29 -5.03
N ASN A 238 -4.12 -0.33 -3.73
CA ASN A 238 -2.93 -0.94 -3.15
C ASN A 238 -3.11 -2.48 -3.09
N ALA A 239 -2.15 -3.18 -2.48
CA ALA A 239 -2.19 -4.63 -2.35
C ALA A 239 -3.46 -5.14 -1.63
N GLU A 240 -3.95 -4.43 -0.60
CA GLU A 240 -5.18 -4.82 0.10
C GLU A 240 -6.43 -4.64 -0.80
N GLY A 241 -6.49 -3.58 -1.61
CA GLY A 241 -7.60 -3.41 -2.54
C GLY A 241 -7.57 -4.44 -3.67
N HIS A 242 -6.39 -4.72 -4.24
CA HIS A 242 -6.21 -5.80 -5.20
C HIS A 242 -6.54 -7.18 -4.61
N TRP A 243 -6.28 -7.38 -3.32
CA TRP A 243 -6.66 -8.61 -2.61
C TRP A 243 -8.17 -8.81 -2.55
N VAL A 244 -8.94 -7.77 -2.20
CA VAL A 244 -10.41 -7.84 -2.22
C VAL A 244 -10.93 -8.22 -3.61
N MET A 245 -10.36 -7.62 -4.67
CA MET A 245 -10.71 -7.97 -6.06
C MET A 245 -10.45 -9.46 -6.36
N THR A 246 -9.26 -9.97 -5.99
CA THR A 246 -8.90 -11.38 -6.17
C THR A 246 -9.86 -12.32 -5.44
N GLN A 247 -10.24 -11.99 -4.20
CA GLN A 247 -11.14 -12.82 -3.40
C GLN A 247 -12.53 -12.98 -4.04
N GLN A 248 -13.09 -11.92 -4.63
CA GLN A 248 -14.39 -12.02 -5.30
C GLN A 248 -14.33 -12.86 -6.58
N ILE A 249 -13.21 -12.78 -7.33
CA ILE A 249 -13.01 -13.62 -8.51
C ILE A 249 -12.87 -15.09 -8.11
N LEU A 250 -12.07 -15.40 -7.08
CA LEU A 250 -11.93 -16.76 -6.55
C LEU A 250 -13.26 -17.32 -6.04
N LYS A 251 -14.03 -16.51 -5.30
CA LYS A 251 -15.38 -16.87 -4.84
C LYS A 251 -16.30 -17.22 -6.01
N ALA A 252 -16.35 -16.36 -7.03
CA ALA A 252 -17.15 -16.61 -8.24
C ALA A 252 -16.69 -17.86 -9.00
N TRP A 253 -15.41 -18.22 -8.90
CA TRP A 253 -14.85 -19.43 -9.50
C TRP A 253 -14.91 -20.65 -8.58
N GLY A 254 -15.57 -20.56 -7.42
CA GLY A 254 -15.71 -21.67 -6.48
C GLY A 254 -14.39 -22.16 -5.90
N VAL A 255 -13.36 -21.31 -5.88
CA VAL A 255 -12.06 -21.61 -5.28
C VAL A 255 -12.07 -21.15 -3.83
N GLU A 256 -12.23 -22.10 -2.91
CA GLU A 256 -11.99 -21.86 -1.50
C GLU A 256 -10.49 -21.83 -1.26
N SER A 257 -9.98 -20.73 -0.70
CA SER A 257 -8.56 -20.57 -0.39
C SER A 257 -8.38 -20.10 1.04
N LYS A 258 -7.43 -20.73 1.74
CA LYS A 258 -6.96 -20.27 3.06
C LYS A 258 -5.76 -19.34 2.95
N VAL A 259 -5.28 -19.07 1.74
CA VAL A 259 -4.20 -18.13 1.49
C VAL A 259 -4.63 -16.75 1.94
N THR A 260 -3.74 -16.11 2.70
CA THR A 260 -3.89 -14.73 3.14
C THR A 260 -3.07 -13.81 2.25
N LEU A 261 -3.36 -12.50 2.30
CA LEU A 261 -2.54 -11.52 1.62
C LEU A 261 -1.08 -11.58 2.10
N ASP A 262 -0.88 -11.78 3.41
CA ASP A 262 0.42 -11.89 4.05
C ASP A 262 1.25 -13.06 3.50
N ASP A 263 0.63 -14.21 3.24
CA ASP A 263 1.30 -15.37 2.62
C ASP A 263 1.94 -15.00 1.27
N LEU A 264 1.33 -14.07 0.53
CA LEU A 264 1.78 -13.63 -0.78
C LEU A 264 2.78 -12.48 -0.69
N ILE A 265 2.52 -11.44 0.11
CA ILE A 265 3.28 -10.18 0.01
C ILE A 265 4.37 -10.03 1.07
N LYS A 266 4.25 -10.66 2.24
CA LYS A 266 5.29 -10.57 3.28
C LYS A 266 6.50 -11.43 2.92
N PRO A 267 7.74 -10.99 3.18
CA PRO A 267 8.93 -11.80 2.89
C PRO A 267 8.92 -13.21 3.49
N GLU A 268 8.37 -13.34 4.70
CA GLU A 268 8.19 -14.60 5.42
C GLU A 268 6.93 -15.39 4.99
N GLY A 269 6.09 -14.78 4.15
CA GLY A 269 4.89 -15.40 3.61
C GLY A 269 5.23 -16.68 2.86
N ASN A 270 4.52 -17.76 3.18
CA ASN A 270 4.85 -19.09 2.65
C ASN A 270 4.68 -19.19 1.12
N LEU A 271 4.02 -18.24 0.47
CA LEU A 271 3.86 -18.13 -0.99
C LEU A 271 4.64 -16.97 -1.60
N ASN A 272 5.39 -16.18 -0.83
CA ASN A 272 6.03 -14.96 -1.33
C ASN A 272 7.02 -15.21 -2.46
N ALA A 273 7.85 -16.26 -2.34
CA ALA A 273 8.81 -16.63 -3.38
C ALA A 273 8.10 -17.03 -4.69
N LEU A 274 7.03 -17.82 -4.57
CA LEU A 274 6.21 -18.23 -5.71
C LEU A 274 5.51 -17.03 -6.36
N TYR A 275 4.87 -16.19 -5.54
CA TYR A 275 4.21 -14.96 -5.97
C TYR A 275 5.16 -14.03 -6.75
N LYS A 276 6.41 -13.87 -6.29
CA LYS A 276 7.43 -13.06 -6.99
C LYS A 276 7.73 -13.60 -8.39
N LEU A 277 7.85 -14.92 -8.54
CA LEU A 277 8.07 -15.53 -9.86
C LEU A 277 6.85 -15.37 -10.76
N VAL A 278 5.64 -15.57 -10.23
CA VAL A 278 4.39 -15.34 -10.96
C VAL A 278 4.28 -13.89 -11.42
N SER A 279 4.57 -12.93 -10.53
CA SER A 279 4.60 -11.49 -10.83
C SER A 279 5.63 -11.16 -11.90
N GLU A 280 6.84 -11.72 -11.83
CA GLU A 280 7.87 -11.53 -12.86
C GLU A 280 7.38 -12.03 -14.23
N ARG A 281 6.82 -13.25 -14.29
CA ARG A 281 6.27 -13.85 -15.51
C ARG A 281 5.15 -12.99 -16.10
N GLN A 282 4.19 -12.60 -15.27
CA GLN A 282 3.05 -11.77 -15.69
C GLN A 282 3.52 -10.41 -16.24
N ARG A 283 4.50 -9.76 -15.62
CA ARG A 283 5.01 -8.46 -16.09
C ARG A 283 5.70 -8.55 -17.45
N VAL A 284 6.48 -9.60 -17.69
CA VAL A 284 7.11 -9.86 -18.99
C VAL A 284 6.03 -10.05 -20.07
N LEU A 285 5.08 -10.96 -19.82
CA LEU A 285 4.03 -11.30 -20.79
C LEU A 285 3.07 -10.15 -21.04
N LYS A 286 2.61 -9.45 -20.00
CA LYS A 286 1.69 -8.30 -20.12
C LYS A 286 2.21 -7.23 -21.07
N ASN A 287 3.46 -6.80 -20.90
CA ASN A 287 4.04 -5.75 -21.74
C ASN A 287 4.19 -6.21 -23.19
N ALA A 288 4.60 -7.47 -23.39
CA ALA A 288 4.73 -8.08 -24.71
C ALA A 288 3.37 -8.20 -25.40
N TRP A 289 2.36 -8.76 -24.74
CA TRP A 289 1.00 -8.87 -25.27
C TRP A 289 0.36 -7.53 -25.57
N LEU A 290 0.57 -6.53 -24.72
CA LEU A 290 0.07 -5.18 -24.97
C LEU A 290 0.67 -4.58 -26.25
N SER A 291 1.96 -4.82 -26.49
CA SER A 291 2.67 -4.38 -27.70
C SER A 291 2.23 -5.16 -28.93
N GLU A 292 2.15 -6.49 -28.80
CA GLU A 292 1.73 -7.43 -29.84
C GLU A 292 0.32 -7.11 -30.32
N CYS A 293 -0.61 -6.83 -29.41
CA CYS A 293 -1.98 -6.43 -29.75
C CYS A 293 -2.07 -5.03 -30.39
N GLY A 294 -1.07 -4.18 -30.14
CA GLY A 294 -0.98 -2.82 -30.64
C GLY A 294 -1.98 -1.87 -29.98
N HIS A 295 -1.49 -0.72 -29.52
CA HIS A 295 -2.29 0.39 -29.02
C HIS A 295 -1.76 1.73 -29.54
N LYS A 296 -2.61 2.77 -29.50
CA LYS A 296 -2.24 4.13 -29.92
C LYS A 296 -1.85 5.07 -28.78
N ARG A 297 -1.95 4.62 -27.52
CA ARG A 297 -1.59 5.45 -26.36
C ARG A 297 -0.09 5.80 -26.36
N PRO A 298 0.29 7.09 -26.34
CA PRO A 298 1.70 7.48 -26.28
C PRO A 298 2.30 7.21 -24.89
N GLY A 299 3.63 7.16 -24.82
CA GLY A 299 4.37 7.04 -23.56
C GLY A 299 4.26 5.69 -22.84
N VAL A 300 3.79 4.64 -23.53
CA VAL A 300 3.85 3.26 -23.04
C VAL A 300 5.09 2.62 -23.65
N ALA A 301 5.99 2.11 -22.81
CA ALA A 301 7.18 1.41 -23.29
C ALA A 301 6.78 0.11 -23.98
N ALA A 302 7.42 -0.20 -25.11
CA ALA A 302 7.23 -1.47 -25.79
C ALA A 302 7.73 -2.62 -24.91
N GLY A 303 6.99 -3.72 -24.93
CA GLY A 303 7.43 -5.01 -24.40
C GLY A 303 8.42 -5.69 -25.33
N LEU A 304 8.96 -6.80 -24.87
CA LEU A 304 9.74 -7.70 -25.74
C LEU A 304 8.85 -8.22 -26.88
N PRO A 305 9.44 -8.57 -28.04
CA PRO A 305 8.77 -9.41 -29.03
C PRO A 305 8.13 -10.63 -28.36
N ILE A 306 6.92 -11.02 -28.79
CA ILE A 306 6.10 -11.99 -28.04
C ILE A 306 6.80 -13.36 -27.90
N ASP A 307 7.52 -13.80 -28.92
CA ASP A 307 8.32 -15.03 -28.92
C ASP A 307 9.45 -15.00 -27.86
N GLN A 308 10.14 -13.87 -27.73
CA GLN A 308 11.18 -13.68 -26.70
C GLN A 308 10.58 -13.60 -25.30
N ALA A 309 9.43 -12.95 -25.17
CA ALA A 309 8.70 -12.85 -23.91
C ALA A 309 8.21 -14.22 -23.44
N GLU A 310 7.66 -15.04 -24.36
CA GLU A 310 7.23 -16.41 -24.10
C GLU A 310 8.41 -17.31 -23.71
N ALA A 311 9.55 -17.20 -24.40
CA ALA A 311 10.76 -17.94 -24.03
C ALA A 311 11.22 -17.60 -22.61
N LYS A 312 11.29 -16.32 -22.25
CA LYS A 312 11.62 -15.88 -20.89
C LYS A 312 10.57 -16.32 -19.87
N ALA A 313 9.29 -16.24 -20.21
CA ALA A 313 8.21 -16.71 -19.36
C ALA A 313 8.27 -18.23 -19.13
N ALA A 314 8.72 -19.01 -20.11
CA ALA A 314 8.92 -20.45 -19.97
C ALA A 314 10.07 -20.78 -19.00
N GLU A 315 11.16 -20.00 -19.01
CA GLU A 315 12.23 -20.14 -18.01
C GLU A 315 11.74 -19.85 -16.59
N ILE A 316 10.95 -18.78 -16.41
CA ILE A 316 10.35 -18.45 -15.12
C ILE A 316 9.34 -19.53 -14.70
N SER A 317 8.58 -20.09 -15.66
CA SER A 317 7.63 -21.17 -15.41
C SER A 317 8.31 -22.44 -14.89
N LYS A 318 9.52 -22.77 -15.36
CA LYS A 318 10.30 -23.88 -14.78
C LYS A 318 10.63 -23.64 -13.31
N LYS A 319 11.03 -22.43 -12.94
CA LYS A 319 11.28 -22.04 -11.53
C LYS A 319 10.02 -22.10 -10.67
N ILE A 320 8.87 -21.73 -11.24
CA ILE A 320 7.56 -21.86 -10.60
C ILE A 320 7.26 -23.32 -10.29
N GLU A 321 7.43 -24.23 -11.26
CA GLU A 321 7.20 -25.66 -11.06
C GLU A 321 8.18 -26.27 -10.06
N GLU A 322 9.46 -25.87 -10.07
CA GLU A 322 10.44 -26.26 -9.06
C GLU A 322 9.98 -25.87 -7.64
N GLN A 323 9.50 -24.63 -7.46
CA GLN A 323 8.95 -24.16 -6.19
C GLN A 323 7.72 -24.96 -5.76
N LEU A 324 6.81 -25.28 -6.69
CA LEU A 324 5.63 -26.10 -6.40
C LEU A 324 6.01 -27.54 -5.99
N ASN A 325 7.01 -28.13 -6.65
CA ASN A 325 7.50 -29.47 -6.33
C ASN A 325 8.21 -29.53 -4.97
N GLN A 326 9.00 -28.50 -4.63
CA GLN A 326 9.63 -28.37 -3.31
C GLN A 326 8.58 -28.29 -2.19
N ARG A 327 7.44 -27.65 -2.44
CA ARG A 327 6.32 -27.61 -1.48
C ARG A 327 5.66 -28.98 -1.29
N SER A 328 5.41 -29.68 -2.39
CA SER A 328 4.81 -31.02 -2.35
C SER A 328 5.70 -32.06 -1.63
N THR A 329 7.02 -31.96 -1.80
CA THR A 329 8.00 -32.87 -1.17
C THR A 329 8.30 -32.52 0.29
N GLY A 330 8.31 -31.22 0.66
CA GLY A 330 8.44 -30.76 2.05
C GLY A 330 7.24 -31.11 2.93
N ALA A 331 6.03 -31.19 2.36
CA ALA A 331 4.86 -31.70 3.07
C ALA A 331 4.98 -33.19 3.40
N ALA A 332 5.55 -34.00 2.49
CA ALA A 332 5.70 -35.44 2.65
C ALA A 332 6.74 -35.87 3.70
N SER A 333 7.75 -35.04 4.01
CA SER A 333 8.76 -35.35 5.04
C SER A 333 8.32 -35.06 6.48
N SER A 334 7.18 -34.38 6.66
CA SER A 334 6.62 -34.03 7.98
C SER A 334 5.64 -35.07 8.56
N ALA A 335 5.31 -36.13 7.81
CA ALA A 335 4.40 -37.17 8.24
C ALA A 335 5.12 -38.28 9.03
N LYS A 336 5.58 -37.99 10.26
CA LYS A 336 5.90 -39.00 11.29
C LYS A 336 6.11 -38.36 12.68
N SER A 337 5.01 -38.10 13.38
CA SER A 337 4.96 -38.17 14.85
C SER A 337 3.50 -38.15 15.33
N ASP A 338 2.99 -39.32 15.70
CA ASP A 338 1.70 -39.47 16.39
C ASP A 338 1.88 -39.25 17.90
N LYS A 339 1.04 -38.38 18.48
CA LYS A 339 0.51 -38.50 19.85
C LYS A 339 -0.87 -37.82 19.94
N PRO A 340 -1.77 -38.29 20.82
CA PRO A 340 -3.19 -38.40 20.51
C PRO A 340 -4.02 -37.15 20.85
N ALA A 341 -5.20 -37.12 20.23
CA ALA A 341 -6.18 -36.06 20.20
C ALA A 341 -6.66 -35.55 21.57
N ALA A 342 -6.79 -34.23 21.65
CA ALA A 342 -7.69 -33.55 22.58
C ALA A 342 -8.52 -32.52 21.77
N GLY A 343 -9.84 -32.74 21.76
CA GLY A 343 -10.91 -31.75 21.63
C GLY A 343 -10.84 -30.71 20.50
N THR A 344 -11.72 -30.88 19.51
CA THR A 344 -12.11 -29.90 18.49
C THR A 344 -12.39 -28.50 19.09
N PRO A 345 -11.84 -27.41 18.51
CA PRO A 345 -12.51 -26.11 18.52
C PRO A 345 -13.22 -25.89 17.19
N ALA A 346 -14.45 -25.39 17.29
CA ALA A 346 -15.31 -25.03 16.17
C ALA A 346 -14.75 -23.85 15.33
N ALA A 347 -15.37 -23.67 14.16
CA ALA A 347 -15.11 -22.72 13.08
C ALA A 347 -14.65 -21.29 13.50
N PRO A 348 -13.87 -20.58 12.65
CA PRO A 348 -13.60 -19.18 12.88
C PRO A 348 -14.89 -18.37 12.65
N ALA A 349 -15.49 -17.98 13.76
CA ALA A 349 -16.45 -16.89 13.82
C ALA A 349 -15.83 -15.60 13.26
N THR A 350 -16.70 -14.72 12.77
CA THR A 350 -16.49 -13.27 12.61
C THR A 350 -15.34 -12.73 13.47
N ALA A 351 -14.42 -11.97 12.87
CA ALA A 351 -13.39 -11.26 13.62
C ALA A 351 -14.07 -10.49 14.79
N PRO A 352 -13.68 -10.75 16.04
CA PRO A 352 -14.36 -10.12 17.16
C PRO A 352 -14.01 -8.62 17.14
N ALA A 353 -15.05 -7.79 17.27
CA ALA A 353 -14.86 -6.51 17.95
C ALA A 353 -14.13 -6.80 19.27
N VAL A 354 -13.18 -5.94 19.65
CA VAL A 354 -12.58 -5.97 20.99
C VAL A 354 -13.72 -6.06 22.00
N PRO A 355 -13.75 -7.06 22.91
CA PRO A 355 -14.74 -7.09 23.96
C PRO A 355 -14.70 -5.75 24.69
N ALA A 356 -15.84 -5.08 24.80
CA ALA A 356 -15.98 -4.00 25.75
C ALA A 356 -15.66 -4.58 27.14
N GLY A 357 -14.46 -4.32 27.67
CA GLY A 357 -14.04 -4.86 28.96
C GLY A 357 -12.54 -5.06 29.19
N THR A 358 -11.68 -5.14 28.15
CA THR A 358 -10.23 -5.19 28.39
C THR A 358 -9.69 -3.78 28.61
N PRO A 359 -9.06 -3.45 29.76
CA PRO A 359 -8.50 -2.13 29.99
C PRO A 359 -7.51 -1.74 28.89
N ALA A 360 -7.64 -0.54 28.34
CA ALA A 360 -6.66 -0.01 27.39
C ALA A 360 -5.29 0.09 28.08
N LEU A 361 -4.24 -0.45 27.45
CA LEU A 361 -2.88 -0.43 28.00
C LEU A 361 -2.28 0.99 27.99
N TYR A 362 -2.69 1.80 27.01
CA TYR A 362 -2.24 3.16 26.78
C TYR A 362 -3.45 4.05 26.44
N PRO A 363 -3.36 5.37 26.67
CA PRO A 363 -4.47 6.29 26.42
C PRO A 363 -4.76 6.47 24.92
N GLY A 364 -5.86 7.15 24.64
CA GLY A 364 -6.22 7.60 23.30
C GLY A 364 -6.83 6.53 22.40
N LYS A 365 -6.76 6.78 21.10
CA LYS A 365 -7.42 5.97 20.08
C LYS A 365 -6.68 4.65 19.91
N ARG A 366 -7.34 3.54 20.27
CA ARG A 366 -6.87 2.18 19.97
C ARG A 366 -7.29 1.75 18.56
N SER A 367 -6.38 1.13 17.84
CA SER A 367 -6.56 0.53 16.51
C SER A 367 -5.63 -0.69 16.38
N VAL A 368 -5.59 -1.34 15.22
CA VAL A 368 -4.70 -2.48 14.96
C VAL A 368 -3.66 -2.11 13.90
N TRP A 369 -2.39 -2.45 14.13
CA TRP A 369 -1.29 -2.30 13.19
C TRP A 369 -0.53 -3.63 13.09
N ASN A 370 -0.50 -4.25 11.90
CA ASN A 370 0.14 -5.55 11.65
C ASN A 370 -0.22 -6.65 12.67
N GLY A 371 -1.46 -6.68 13.15
CA GLY A 371 -1.93 -7.67 14.13
C GLY A 371 -1.58 -7.37 15.59
N TYR A 372 -1.08 -6.16 15.88
CA TYR A 372 -0.79 -5.65 17.23
C TYR A 372 -1.66 -4.43 17.54
N ASP A 373 -1.90 -4.17 18.82
CA ASP A 373 -2.64 -2.98 19.24
C ASP A 373 -1.80 -1.71 19.02
N LYS A 374 -2.35 -0.73 18.31
CA LYS A 374 -1.77 0.60 18.12
C LYS A 374 -2.61 1.62 18.86
N TYR A 375 -1.95 2.46 19.66
CA TYR A 375 -2.54 3.53 20.44
C TYR A 375 -2.03 4.87 19.92
N GLU A 376 -2.93 5.83 19.74
CA GLU A 376 -2.61 7.19 19.31
C GLU A 376 -3.19 8.20 20.29
N PHE A 377 -2.33 9.04 20.86
CA PHE A 377 -2.68 10.04 21.86
C PHE A 377 -1.76 11.26 21.77
N GLU A 378 -2.19 12.36 22.38
CA GLU A 378 -1.43 13.61 22.35
C GLU A 378 -0.41 13.68 23.49
N VAL A 379 0.82 14.09 23.17
CA VAL A 379 1.86 14.48 24.14
C VAL A 379 2.43 15.81 23.69
N ASP A 380 2.32 16.83 24.53
CA ASP A 380 2.79 18.19 24.23
C ASP A 380 2.23 18.76 22.90
N GLY A 381 0.95 18.47 22.63
CA GLY A 381 0.26 18.89 21.40
C GLY A 381 0.77 18.23 20.12
N LYS A 382 1.48 17.10 20.26
CA LYS A 382 1.92 16.24 19.16
C LYS A 382 1.31 14.85 19.30
N THR A 383 0.86 14.28 18.19
CA THR A 383 0.36 12.91 18.16
C THR A 383 1.51 11.90 18.35
N ALA A 384 1.47 11.18 19.46
CA ALA A 384 2.30 10.02 19.74
C ALA A 384 1.58 8.74 19.31
N THR A 385 2.35 7.80 18.77
CA THR A 385 1.90 6.46 18.40
C THR A 385 2.68 5.44 19.22
N VAL A 386 1.97 4.48 19.83
CA VAL A 386 2.56 3.32 20.53
C VAL A 386 1.91 2.06 19.97
N VAL A 387 2.70 1.19 19.35
CA VAL A 387 2.29 -0.18 19.03
C VAL A 387 2.75 -1.09 20.18
N ALA A 388 1.80 -1.77 20.80
CA ALA A 388 2.03 -2.65 21.93
C ALA A 388 2.22 -4.10 21.46
N PRO A 389 3.24 -4.81 21.97
CA PRO A 389 3.37 -6.24 21.74
C PRO A 389 2.22 -6.99 22.41
N LYS A 390 1.84 -8.16 21.88
CA LYS A 390 0.82 -9.02 22.50
C LYS A 390 1.21 -9.42 23.92
N GLN A 391 2.51 -9.62 24.14
CA GLN A 391 3.11 -9.85 25.44
C GLN A 391 4.36 -8.98 25.57
N ALA A 392 4.36 -8.03 26.51
CA ALA A 392 5.52 -7.18 26.74
C ALA A 392 6.66 -7.96 27.37
N ALA A 393 7.88 -7.75 26.87
CA ALA A 393 9.08 -8.25 27.53
C ALA A 393 9.31 -7.51 28.86
N PRO A 394 9.99 -8.15 29.84
CA PRO A 394 10.35 -7.50 31.10
C PRO A 394 11.03 -6.15 30.88
N GLY A 395 10.68 -5.14 31.68
CA GLY A 395 11.24 -3.79 31.57
C GLY A 395 10.66 -2.93 30.44
N LYS A 396 9.71 -3.44 29.64
CA LYS A 396 9.05 -2.74 28.52
C LYS A 396 10.07 -2.08 27.57
N PRO A 397 10.93 -2.88 26.91
CA PRO A 397 11.86 -2.35 25.93
C PRO A 397 11.09 -1.79 24.73
N TRP A 398 11.70 -0.81 24.06
CA TRP A 398 11.02 -0.08 23.00
C TRP A 398 11.96 0.46 21.93
N VAL A 399 11.39 0.58 20.74
CA VAL A 399 12.01 1.09 19.52
C VAL A 399 11.31 2.38 19.16
N TRP A 400 12.07 3.41 18.80
CA TRP A 400 11.53 4.72 18.47
C TRP A 400 12.09 5.23 17.14
N HIS A 401 11.17 5.48 16.21
CA HIS A 401 11.48 5.91 14.85
C HIS A 401 11.63 7.43 14.73
N GLY A 402 12.67 7.85 14.02
CA GLY A 402 12.93 9.25 13.67
C GLY A 402 11.88 9.86 12.74
N GLU A 403 11.55 9.13 11.69
CA GLU A 403 10.61 9.46 10.62
C GLU A 403 10.12 8.15 9.98
N PHE A 404 9.12 8.24 9.10
CA PHE A 404 8.67 7.13 8.25
C PHE A 404 8.17 5.88 8.98
N PHE A 405 7.57 6.04 10.17
CA PHE A 405 6.90 4.95 10.88
C PHE A 405 5.99 4.15 9.93
N GLY A 406 6.14 2.83 9.92
CA GLY A 406 5.41 1.92 9.03
C GLY A 406 6.10 1.62 7.70
N HIS A 407 7.19 2.30 7.35
CA HIS A 407 8.00 1.95 6.19
C HIS A 407 8.93 0.78 6.52
N LYS A 408 8.91 -0.29 5.71
CA LYS A 408 9.71 -1.51 5.92
C LYS A 408 9.52 -2.08 7.35
N PRO A 409 8.30 -2.46 7.74
CA PRO A 409 7.95 -2.76 9.13
C PRO A 409 8.50 -4.12 9.63
N ASP A 410 9.12 -4.93 8.78
CA ASP A 410 9.54 -6.30 9.13
C ASP A 410 10.42 -6.37 10.41
N PRO A 411 11.43 -5.50 10.63
CA PRO A 411 12.18 -5.49 11.89
C PRO A 411 11.29 -5.13 13.09
N ASP A 412 10.36 -4.19 12.93
CA ASP A 412 9.44 -3.75 13.99
C ASP A 412 8.47 -4.88 14.37
N ILE A 413 7.91 -5.58 13.39
CA ILE A 413 7.01 -6.73 13.59
C ILE A 413 7.75 -7.85 14.33
N ALA A 414 8.99 -8.15 13.94
CA ALA A 414 9.82 -9.14 14.62
C ALA A 414 10.15 -8.74 16.06
N LEU A 415 10.40 -7.45 16.32
CA LEU A 415 10.67 -6.92 17.66
C LEU A 415 9.40 -6.90 18.53
N LEU A 416 8.23 -6.60 17.97
CA LEU A 416 6.93 -6.77 18.64
C LEU A 416 6.70 -8.22 19.05
N GLY A 417 7.06 -9.18 18.19
CA GLY A 417 7.04 -10.61 18.50
C GLY A 417 8.00 -11.01 19.64
N LYS A 418 9.05 -10.20 19.88
CA LYS A 418 9.99 -10.34 21.00
C LYS A 418 9.62 -9.50 22.23
N GLY A 419 8.46 -8.85 22.22
CA GLY A 419 7.94 -8.09 23.35
C GLY A 419 8.38 -6.63 23.45
N PHE A 420 8.91 -6.06 22.36
CA PHE A 420 9.21 -4.63 22.27
C PHE A 420 7.98 -3.81 21.93
N HIS A 421 7.94 -2.56 22.38
CA HIS A 421 6.98 -1.57 21.89
C HIS A 421 7.60 -0.79 20.73
N ILE A 422 6.78 -0.38 19.76
CA ILE A 422 7.21 0.47 18.65
C ILE A 422 6.56 1.84 18.81
N VAL A 423 7.37 2.89 18.78
CA VAL A 423 6.96 4.24 19.11
C VAL A 423 7.30 5.21 17.98
N TYR A 424 6.41 6.17 17.77
CA TYR A 424 6.62 7.28 16.86
C TYR A 424 6.00 8.56 17.41
N LEU A 425 6.64 9.71 17.14
CA LEU A 425 6.07 11.03 17.43
C LEU A 425 5.92 11.78 16.12
N LYS A 426 4.71 12.24 15.81
CA LYS A 426 4.43 12.96 14.57
C LYS A 426 4.92 14.42 14.65
N VAL A 427 6.19 14.62 14.35
CA VAL A 427 6.85 15.94 14.22
C VAL A 427 7.50 16.09 12.85
N PRO A 428 6.73 15.94 11.75
CA PRO A 428 7.29 15.89 10.41
C PRO A 428 7.98 17.20 10.02
N ASP A 429 8.94 17.12 9.10
CA ASP A 429 9.65 18.26 8.52
C ASP A 429 10.46 19.11 9.52
N MET A 430 10.63 18.66 10.76
CA MET A 430 11.44 19.35 11.77
C MET A 430 12.92 18.94 11.77
N LEU A 431 13.30 17.96 10.94
CA LEU A 431 14.68 17.58 10.61
C LEU A 431 15.59 17.30 11.83
N GLY A 432 15.03 16.88 12.98
CA GLY A 432 15.81 16.69 14.21
C GLY A 432 16.38 17.98 14.80
N SER A 433 15.81 19.13 14.48
CA SER A 433 16.17 20.45 15.02
C SER A 433 16.01 20.56 16.54
N PRO A 434 16.53 21.62 17.19
CA PRO A 434 16.36 21.83 18.63
C PRO A 434 14.89 21.78 19.11
N PRO A 435 13.90 22.37 18.40
CA PRO A 435 12.49 22.20 18.76
C PRO A 435 11.98 20.76 18.63
N ALA A 436 12.48 19.97 17.66
CA ALA A 436 12.15 18.55 17.54
C ALA A 436 12.70 17.75 18.74
N VAL A 437 13.93 18.04 19.15
CA VAL A 437 14.56 17.43 20.34
C VAL A 437 13.76 17.72 21.61
N GLN A 438 13.22 18.94 21.76
CA GLN A 438 12.33 19.27 22.88
C GLN A 438 11.04 18.45 22.86
N SER A 439 10.39 18.33 21.71
CA SER A 439 9.18 17.50 21.55
C SER A 439 9.45 16.03 21.89
N TRP A 440 10.61 15.51 21.47
CA TRP A 440 11.05 14.17 21.81
C TRP A 440 11.34 14.01 23.32
N ASN A 441 11.95 15.00 23.97
CA ASN A 441 12.12 14.96 25.43
C ASN A 441 10.78 14.83 26.18
N ALA A 442 9.73 15.49 25.70
CA ALA A 442 8.39 15.37 26.28
C ALA A 442 7.82 13.95 26.13
N LEU A 443 7.88 13.36 24.92
CA LEU A 443 7.41 11.99 24.71
C LEU A 443 8.20 10.98 25.55
N TYR A 444 9.53 11.07 25.57
CA TYR A 444 10.36 10.19 26.38
C TYR A 444 9.96 10.26 27.86
N ALA A 445 9.79 11.47 28.40
CA ALA A 445 9.43 11.66 29.81
C ALA A 445 8.06 11.05 30.10
N HIS A 446 7.09 11.25 29.21
CA HIS A 446 5.74 10.72 29.34
C HIS A 446 5.74 9.18 29.35
N LEU A 447 6.36 8.53 28.36
CA LEU A 447 6.39 7.07 28.25
C LEU A 447 7.15 6.41 29.41
N THR A 448 8.28 6.99 29.83
CA THR A 448 9.11 6.38 30.88
C THR A 448 8.59 6.62 32.29
N LYS A 449 7.97 7.77 32.57
CA LYS A 449 7.46 8.10 33.91
C LYS A 449 6.06 7.56 34.16
N GLU A 450 5.16 7.67 33.19
CA GLU A 450 3.75 7.34 33.38
C GLU A 450 3.46 5.88 33.02
N TYR A 451 4.15 5.34 32.02
CA TYR A 451 3.88 4.01 31.48
C TYR A 451 4.98 2.98 31.73
N GLY A 452 6.07 3.38 32.39
CA GLY A 452 7.14 2.49 32.83
C GLY A 452 7.94 1.87 31.69
N PHE A 453 8.06 2.56 30.55
CA PHE A 453 8.94 2.14 29.46
C PHE A 453 10.41 2.11 29.92
N ALA A 454 11.22 1.25 29.30
CA ALA A 454 12.65 1.15 29.60
C ALA A 454 13.33 2.53 29.53
N LYS A 455 14.20 2.84 30.49
CA LYS A 455 14.96 4.12 30.55
C LYS A 455 16.01 4.26 29.45
N LYS A 456 16.25 3.21 28.66
CA LYS A 456 17.11 3.26 27.48
C LYS A 456 16.32 2.78 26.27
N VAL A 457 16.30 3.59 25.21
CA VAL A 457 15.53 3.35 23.99
C VAL A 457 16.43 2.92 22.82
N ALA A 458 15.94 2.04 21.95
CA ALA A 458 16.54 1.78 20.65
C ALA A 458 16.01 2.77 19.61
N LEU A 459 16.90 3.47 18.91
CA LEU A 459 16.51 4.48 17.90
C LEU A 459 16.66 3.93 16.49
N VAL A 460 15.70 4.25 15.62
CA VAL A 460 15.71 3.88 14.19
C VAL A 460 15.70 5.14 13.33
N GLY A 461 16.84 5.42 12.71
CA GLY A 461 17.08 6.61 11.88
C GLY A 461 17.17 6.26 10.40
N LEU A 462 16.05 6.35 9.70
CA LEU A 462 15.96 6.12 8.26
C LEU A 462 16.10 7.43 7.48
N SER A 463 17.06 7.53 6.54
CA SER A 463 17.24 8.74 5.71
C SER A 463 17.30 10.00 6.60
N ARG A 464 16.47 11.02 6.34
CA ARG A 464 16.33 12.23 7.20
C ARG A 464 16.00 11.93 8.67
N GLY A 465 15.41 10.78 8.97
CA GLY A 465 15.16 10.29 10.33
C GLY A 465 16.44 10.11 11.13
N GLY A 466 17.60 9.96 10.46
CA GLY A 466 18.92 10.00 11.06
C GLY A 466 19.16 11.27 11.89
N LEU A 467 18.79 12.44 11.37
CA LEU A 467 18.96 13.72 12.08
C LEU A 467 18.17 13.75 13.40
N TYR A 468 16.93 13.25 13.41
CA TYR A 468 16.11 13.17 14.63
C TYR A 468 16.77 12.26 15.67
N CYS A 469 17.13 11.05 15.26
CA CYS A 469 17.70 10.05 16.17
C CYS A 469 19.02 10.53 16.75
N TYR A 470 19.95 11.00 15.91
CA TYR A 470 21.27 11.41 16.36
C TYR A 470 21.23 12.69 17.19
N ASN A 471 20.50 13.73 16.78
CA ASN A 471 20.45 14.98 17.56
C ASN A 471 19.79 14.75 18.93
N TRP A 472 18.72 13.95 19.00
CA TRP A 472 18.12 13.61 20.29
C TRP A 472 19.06 12.75 21.14
N ALA A 473 19.72 11.76 20.55
CA ALA A 473 20.67 10.89 21.24
C ALA A 473 21.87 11.67 21.80
N ILE A 474 22.45 12.59 21.03
CA ILE A 474 23.58 13.43 21.46
C ILE A 474 23.18 14.32 22.64
N ALA A 475 21.96 14.87 22.63
CA ALA A 475 21.43 15.64 23.75
C ALA A 475 21.07 14.76 24.97
N ASN A 476 20.88 13.45 24.78
CA ASN A 476 20.37 12.52 25.80
C ASN A 476 21.17 11.19 25.86
N PRO A 477 22.51 11.22 25.94
CA PRO A 477 23.33 10.05 25.61
C PRO A 477 23.20 8.90 26.61
N THR A 478 22.76 9.19 27.85
CA THR A 478 22.52 8.18 28.89
C THR A 478 21.20 7.41 28.71
N LYS A 479 20.30 7.90 27.84
CA LYS A 479 18.96 7.36 27.59
C LYS A 479 18.89 6.47 26.34
N VAL A 480 20.03 6.17 25.72
CA VAL A 480 20.10 5.42 24.46
C VAL A 480 20.64 4.02 24.70
N ALA A 481 19.92 3.02 24.20
CA ALA A 481 20.35 1.61 24.23
C ALA A 481 21.22 1.29 23.01
N CYS A 482 20.77 1.68 21.82
CA CYS A 482 21.47 1.53 20.55
C CYS A 482 20.84 2.42 19.47
N ILE A 483 21.54 2.61 18.35
CA ILE A 483 20.99 3.28 17.16
C ILE A 483 21.18 2.38 15.94
N TYR A 484 20.08 2.12 15.24
CA TYR A 484 20.10 1.57 13.88
C TYR A 484 19.85 2.71 12.88
N GLY A 485 20.81 2.95 12.01
CA GLY A 485 20.69 3.91 10.92
C GLY A 485 20.59 3.22 9.57
N ASP A 486 19.70 3.66 8.69
CA ASP A 486 19.59 3.17 7.31
C ASP A 486 19.65 4.33 6.31
N ALA A 487 20.76 4.37 5.55
CA ALA A 487 21.23 5.53 4.81
C ALA A 487 20.96 6.85 5.57
N PRO A 488 21.38 6.94 6.86
CA PRO A 488 20.95 8.04 7.72
C PRO A 488 21.67 9.33 7.33
N VAL A 489 20.89 10.40 7.25
CA VAL A 489 21.45 11.75 7.18
C VAL A 489 22.08 12.07 8.52
N CYS A 490 23.39 12.32 8.49
CA CYS A 490 24.22 12.63 9.66
C CYS A 490 24.86 14.03 9.54
N ASP A 491 24.77 14.67 8.38
CA ASP A 491 25.18 16.05 8.19
C ASP A 491 24.15 16.79 7.34
N PHE A 492 23.47 17.79 7.93
CA PHE A 492 22.52 18.59 7.17
C PHE A 492 23.18 19.37 6.02
N LYS A 493 24.52 19.55 6.03
CA LYS A 493 25.27 20.22 4.96
C LYS A 493 25.39 19.32 3.73
N SER A 494 25.47 18.01 3.92
CA SER A 494 25.40 16.99 2.86
C SER A 494 23.99 16.93 2.28
N TRP A 495 23.00 16.56 3.10
CA TRP A 495 21.58 16.66 2.77
C TRP A 495 20.82 17.22 3.97
N PRO A 496 19.95 18.23 3.84
CA PRO A 496 19.43 18.79 2.59
C PRO A 496 20.30 19.90 1.95
N GLY A 497 21.45 20.26 2.54
CA GLY A 497 22.22 21.42 2.10
C GLY A 497 22.83 21.31 0.71
N GLY A 498 23.19 20.10 0.24
CA GLY A 498 23.86 19.92 -1.05
C GLY A 498 25.17 20.71 -1.14
N LYS A 499 25.87 20.90 -0.02
CA LYS A 499 27.13 21.66 0.07
C LYS A 499 28.38 20.78 -0.09
N GLY A 500 28.14 19.50 -0.36
CA GLY A 500 29.12 18.52 -0.80
C GLY A 500 28.65 17.85 -2.09
N LYS A 501 28.74 16.52 -2.16
CA LYS A 501 28.35 15.67 -3.27
C LYS A 501 26.86 15.28 -3.25
N GLY A 502 26.20 15.38 -2.10
CA GLY A 502 24.79 15.01 -1.96
C GLY A 502 23.87 15.91 -2.80
N LYS A 503 22.80 15.33 -3.38
CA LYS A 503 21.86 16.01 -4.28
C LYS A 503 21.14 17.25 -3.71
N GLY A 504 21.18 17.46 -2.40
CA GLY A 504 20.52 18.58 -1.73
C GLY A 504 18.99 18.56 -1.85
N ASP A 505 18.34 19.49 -1.14
CA ASP A 505 16.91 19.75 -1.19
C ASP A 505 16.67 21.21 -0.75
N PRO A 506 16.52 22.18 -1.68
CA PRO A 506 16.42 23.60 -1.35
C PRO A 506 15.30 23.94 -0.36
N LYS A 507 14.18 23.21 -0.41
CA LYS A 507 13.05 23.43 0.50
C LYS A 507 13.43 23.04 1.92
N ASN A 508 14.04 21.87 2.09
CA ASN A 508 14.48 21.42 3.41
C ASN A 508 15.72 22.17 3.89
N TRP A 509 16.56 22.68 2.99
CA TRP A 509 17.66 23.57 3.35
C TRP A 509 17.16 24.88 3.95
N ALA A 510 16.16 25.53 3.34
CA ALA A 510 15.53 26.72 3.93
C ALA A 510 15.00 26.47 5.35
N ARG A 511 14.43 25.28 5.59
CA ARG A 511 13.97 24.87 6.93
C ARG A 511 15.13 24.69 7.91
N VAL A 512 16.30 24.25 7.47
CA VAL A 512 17.48 24.18 8.36
C VAL A 512 17.83 25.57 8.88
N LEU A 513 17.84 26.61 8.03
CA LEU A 513 18.10 27.97 8.48
C LEU A 513 17.06 28.42 9.52
N GLU A 514 15.77 28.20 9.22
CA GLU A 514 14.67 28.57 10.11
C GLU A 514 14.71 27.83 11.45
N LEU A 515 14.79 26.50 11.43
CA LEU A 515 14.63 25.65 12.60
C LEU A 515 15.82 25.70 13.57
N TRP A 516 17.02 26.04 13.06
CA TRP A 516 18.21 26.29 13.89
C TRP A 516 18.41 27.77 14.21
N GLY A 517 17.61 28.67 13.62
CA GLY A 517 17.70 30.11 13.84
C GLY A 517 18.99 30.73 13.27
N PHE A 518 19.53 30.15 12.19
CA PHE A 518 20.71 30.71 11.53
C PHE A 518 20.34 32.02 10.82
N LYS A 519 21.18 33.04 11.00
CA LYS A 519 21.03 34.35 10.35
C LYS A 519 21.14 34.24 8.83
N ASP A 520 22.07 33.40 8.36
CA ASP A 520 22.36 33.21 6.94
C ASP A 520 22.96 31.82 6.68
N GLU A 521 23.13 31.52 5.40
CA GLU A 521 23.67 30.25 4.93
C GLU A 521 25.14 30.03 5.36
N ALA A 522 25.92 31.10 5.49
CA ALA A 522 27.31 30.99 5.91
C ALA A 522 27.41 30.50 7.36
N GLU A 523 26.52 30.97 8.24
CA GLU A 523 26.40 30.46 9.60
C GLU A 523 26.00 28.98 9.64
N ALA A 524 25.02 28.57 8.82
CA ALA A 524 24.61 27.17 8.71
C ALA A 524 25.75 26.26 8.21
N ILE A 525 26.54 26.71 7.25
CA ILE A 525 27.72 25.98 6.73
C ILE A 525 28.83 25.90 7.78
N ALA A 526 29.00 26.95 8.59
CA ALA A 526 30.01 27.00 9.66
C ALA A 526 29.63 26.13 10.88
N TYR A 527 28.37 25.69 11.00
CA TYR A 527 27.88 24.91 12.13
C TYR A 527 28.66 23.60 12.33
N LYS A 528 29.10 23.38 13.58
CA LYS A 528 29.96 22.25 14.01
C LYS A 528 29.29 21.27 14.97
N ASN A 529 27.96 21.29 15.04
CA ASN A 529 27.20 20.39 15.90
C ASN A 529 26.26 19.49 15.10
N ASN A 530 26.62 19.15 13.86
CA ASN A 530 25.93 18.06 13.14
C ASN A 530 26.27 16.71 13.79
N PRO A 531 25.47 15.66 13.58
CA PRO A 531 25.79 14.32 14.07
C PRO A 531 27.22 13.85 13.74
N VAL A 532 27.71 14.09 12.52
CA VAL A 532 29.11 13.77 12.14
C VAL A 532 30.17 14.46 13.01
N ASP A 533 29.84 15.61 13.61
CA ASP A 533 30.73 16.44 14.42
C ASP A 533 30.57 16.16 15.94
N ALA A 534 29.34 15.89 16.40
CA ALA A 534 28.96 15.97 17.82
C ALA A 534 28.67 14.62 18.52
N ILE A 535 29.12 13.50 17.94
CA ILE A 535 28.90 12.13 18.46
C ILE A 535 29.69 11.73 19.73
N ALA A 536 30.62 12.56 20.22
CA ALA A 536 31.45 12.24 21.39
C ALA A 536 30.67 11.83 22.67
N PRO A 537 29.52 12.45 23.01
CA PRO A 537 28.73 12.02 24.16
C PRO A 537 28.21 10.58 24.05
N LEU A 538 27.91 10.11 22.83
CA LEU A 538 27.46 8.73 22.59
C LEU A 538 28.59 7.73 22.80
N ALA A 539 29.80 8.04 22.31
CA ALA A 539 30.97 7.19 22.48
C ALA A 539 31.34 7.06 23.97
N LYS A 540 31.31 8.18 24.72
CA LYS A 540 31.52 8.19 26.17
C LYS A 540 30.52 7.29 26.91
N ASN A 541 29.29 7.18 26.40
CA ASN A 541 28.24 6.31 26.96
C ASN A 541 28.21 4.91 26.35
N LYS A 542 29.18 4.58 25.49
CA LYS A 542 29.33 3.28 24.83
C LYS A 542 28.07 2.84 24.08
N VAL A 543 27.40 3.79 23.41
CA VAL A 543 26.20 3.48 22.62
C VAL A 543 26.61 2.68 21.37
N PRO A 544 26.13 1.45 21.18
CA PRO A 544 26.40 0.68 19.98
C PRO A 544 25.59 1.23 18.79
N LEU A 545 26.22 1.28 17.62
CA LEU A 545 25.61 1.72 16.37
C LEU A 545 25.62 0.59 15.32
N LEU A 546 24.58 0.51 14.50
CA LEU A 546 24.54 -0.29 13.29
C LEU A 546 24.08 0.61 12.14
N HIS A 547 24.88 0.74 11.08
CA HIS A 547 24.46 1.40 9.85
C HIS A 547 24.33 0.41 8.69
N VAL A 548 23.18 0.47 8.01
CA VAL A 548 22.97 -0.10 6.67
C VAL A 548 23.00 1.05 5.67
N TYR A 549 23.74 0.94 4.58
CA TYR A 549 23.81 2.02 3.57
C TYR A 549 24.12 1.46 2.19
N GLY A 550 23.71 2.18 1.15
CA GLY A 550 24.15 1.93 -0.22
C GLY A 550 25.50 2.59 -0.46
N ASP A 551 26.47 1.86 -1.03
CA ASP A 551 27.80 2.42 -1.29
C ASP A 551 27.85 3.36 -2.53
N ALA A 552 26.77 3.37 -3.32
CA ALA A 552 26.56 4.26 -4.46
C ALA A 552 25.48 5.32 -4.17
N ASP A 553 25.16 5.60 -2.91
CA ASP A 553 24.16 6.61 -2.52
C ASP A 553 24.64 8.02 -2.93
N ASP A 554 23.89 8.66 -3.82
CA ASP A 554 24.15 10.02 -4.31
C ASP A 554 23.20 11.07 -3.71
N VAL A 555 22.26 10.66 -2.86
CA VAL A 555 21.38 11.55 -2.11
C VAL A 555 21.99 11.84 -0.74
N VAL A 556 22.43 10.79 -0.05
CA VAL A 556 23.10 10.84 1.26
C VAL A 556 24.45 10.11 1.14
N PRO A 557 25.47 10.74 0.51
CA PRO A 557 26.74 10.11 0.24
C PRO A 557 27.37 9.49 1.50
N PRO A 558 27.82 8.23 1.47
CA PRO A 558 28.36 7.57 2.64
C PRO A 558 29.61 8.25 3.17
N ASP A 559 30.47 8.78 2.30
CA ASP A 559 31.69 9.52 2.65
C ASP A 559 31.40 10.85 3.36
N GLU A 560 30.18 11.39 3.24
CA GLU A 560 29.74 12.61 3.93
C GLU A 560 28.87 12.33 5.17
N ASN A 561 28.38 11.09 5.33
CA ASN A 561 27.46 10.73 6.41
C ASN A 561 27.93 9.49 7.18
N THR A 562 27.70 8.28 6.64
CA THR A 562 27.92 7.02 7.38
C THR A 562 29.40 6.73 7.64
N LEU A 563 30.26 6.84 6.63
CA LEU A 563 31.67 6.48 6.73
C LEU A 563 32.44 7.48 7.59
N VAL A 564 32.21 8.79 7.40
CA VAL A 564 32.84 9.83 8.23
C VAL A 564 32.38 9.74 9.69
N LEU A 565 31.08 9.52 9.94
CA LEU A 565 30.58 9.29 11.28
C LEU A 565 31.23 8.04 11.89
N ALA A 566 31.31 6.94 11.14
CA ALA A 566 31.88 5.69 11.63
C ALA A 566 33.37 5.82 11.98
N GLU A 567 34.14 6.52 11.15
CA GLU A 567 35.55 6.82 11.42
C GLU A 567 35.70 7.65 12.70
N ASN A 568 34.97 8.76 12.80
CA ASN A 568 35.00 9.64 13.96
C ASN A 568 34.55 8.90 15.24
N TYR A 569 33.51 8.06 15.14
CA TYR A 569 32.99 7.30 16.29
C TYR A 569 34.01 6.30 16.81
N ARG A 570 34.71 5.60 15.93
CA ARG A 570 35.78 4.65 16.30
C ARG A 570 36.97 5.36 16.95
N LYS A 571 37.38 6.54 16.45
CA LYS A 571 38.44 7.36 17.08
C LYS A 571 38.10 7.76 18.51
N LEU A 572 36.82 7.96 18.81
CA LEU A 572 36.32 8.29 20.14
C LEU A 572 36.10 7.05 21.04
N GLY A 573 36.45 5.85 20.55
CA GLY A 573 36.28 4.59 21.28
C GLY A 573 34.87 3.98 21.20
N GLY A 574 34.02 4.50 20.31
CA GLY A 574 32.68 3.98 20.04
C GLY A 574 32.68 2.74 19.14
N THR A 575 31.62 1.93 19.23
CA THR A 575 31.44 0.73 18.40
C THR A 575 30.36 0.94 17.36
N ILE A 576 30.70 0.71 16.09
CA ILE A 576 29.77 0.80 14.96
C ILE A 576 29.97 -0.37 13.99
N GLU A 577 28.89 -1.11 13.76
CA GLU A 577 28.75 -2.14 12.75
C GLU A 577 28.26 -1.51 11.44
N LEU A 578 28.83 -1.91 10.30
CA LEU A 578 28.53 -1.38 8.98
C LEU A 578 28.10 -2.51 8.05
N ILE A 579 26.96 -2.32 7.37
CA ILE A 579 26.47 -3.21 6.32
C ILE A 579 26.30 -2.39 5.05
N ALA A 580 27.28 -2.51 4.15
CA ALA A 580 27.24 -1.87 2.84
C ALA A 580 26.43 -2.70 1.84
N LYS A 581 25.59 -2.04 1.05
CA LYS A 581 24.87 -2.63 -0.08
C LYS A 581 25.58 -2.21 -1.38
N ALA A 582 26.30 -3.15 -1.98
CA ALA A 582 27.14 -2.90 -3.15
C ALA A 582 26.34 -2.46 -4.38
N GLY A 583 26.75 -1.35 -5.00
CA GLY A 583 26.11 -0.74 -6.16
C GLY A 583 24.73 -0.13 -5.89
N VAL A 584 24.32 -0.01 -4.62
CA VAL A 584 22.98 0.48 -4.26
C VAL A 584 23.04 1.97 -3.96
N GLY A 585 22.09 2.72 -4.52
CA GLY A 585 21.90 4.14 -4.22
C GLY A 585 21.14 4.39 -2.91
N HIS A 586 20.47 5.53 -2.78
CA HIS A 586 19.68 5.85 -1.57
C HIS A 586 18.55 4.85 -1.29
N HIS A 587 18.01 4.26 -2.34
CA HIS A 587 16.96 3.26 -2.28
C HIS A 587 17.41 1.96 -2.97
N PRO A 588 16.90 0.80 -2.53
CA PRO A 588 15.93 0.61 -1.45
C PRO A 588 16.53 0.72 -0.04
N HIS A 589 15.72 1.14 0.93
CA HIS A 589 16.04 1.05 2.35
C HIS A 589 15.78 -0.35 2.93
N GLY A 590 16.39 -0.61 4.08
CA GLY A 590 16.34 -1.87 4.80
C GLY A 590 17.31 -2.90 4.23
N LEU A 591 17.24 -4.10 4.81
CA LEU A 591 17.83 -5.33 4.30
C LEU A 591 16.70 -6.25 3.83
N GLN A 592 16.99 -7.09 2.84
CA GLN A 592 16.07 -8.15 2.44
C GLN A 592 15.84 -9.15 3.59
N ASP A 593 16.89 -9.44 4.36
CA ASP A 593 16.82 -10.15 5.63
C ASP A 593 17.05 -9.15 6.77
N SER A 594 16.01 -8.87 7.55
CA SER A 594 16.06 -7.95 8.70
C SER A 594 16.69 -8.55 9.96
N THR A 595 17.05 -9.84 9.95
CA THR A 595 17.63 -10.55 11.09
C THR A 595 18.82 -9.82 11.74
N PRO A 596 19.78 -9.25 10.99
CA PRO A 596 20.87 -8.47 11.60
C PRO A 596 20.38 -7.28 12.42
N ILE A 597 19.37 -6.56 11.92
CA ILE A 597 18.77 -5.39 12.58
C ILE A 597 18.06 -5.83 13.86
N VAL A 598 17.21 -6.86 13.76
CA VAL A 598 16.44 -7.41 14.90
C VAL A 598 17.38 -7.92 15.98
N ASN A 599 18.41 -8.68 15.62
CA ASN A 599 19.38 -9.22 16.57
C ASN A 599 20.19 -8.11 17.23
N PHE A 600 20.62 -7.11 16.48
CA PHE A 600 21.32 -5.95 17.01
C PHE A 600 20.47 -5.20 18.04
N ILE A 601 19.21 -4.88 17.72
CA ILE A 601 18.32 -4.17 18.66
C ILE A 601 18.00 -5.05 19.87
N ALA A 602 17.62 -6.32 19.66
CA ALA A 602 17.28 -7.23 20.75
C ALA A 602 18.44 -7.43 21.74
N LYS A 603 19.68 -7.56 21.23
CA LYS A 603 20.89 -7.71 22.04
C LYS A 603 21.16 -6.50 22.94
N ASN A 604 20.91 -5.29 22.43
CA ASN A 604 21.33 -4.05 23.10
C ASN A 604 20.21 -3.37 23.91
N ALA A 605 18.94 -3.59 23.53
CA ALA A 605 17.79 -2.94 24.15
C ALA A 605 16.79 -3.90 24.81
N GLY A 606 16.95 -5.22 24.66
CA GLY A 606 16.06 -6.23 25.25
C GLY A 606 16.44 -6.69 26.67
N LYS A 607 17.35 -5.96 27.34
CA LYS A 607 17.92 -6.32 28.64
C LYS A 607 17.27 -5.56 29.80
#